data_AF-A0A938V667-F1
#
_entry.id   AF-A0A938V667-F1
#
_cell.length_a   1.000
_cell.length_b   1.000
_cell.length_c   1.000
_cell.angle_alpha   90.00
_cell.angle_beta   90.00
_cell.angle_gamma   90.00
#
_symmetry.space_group_name_H-M   'P 1'
#
loop_
_entity.id
_entity.type
_entity.pdbx_description
1 polymer ?
#
loop_
_entity_poly.entity_id
_entity_poly.type
_entity_poly.pdbx_seq_one_letter_code
_entity_poly.pdbx_strand_id
1 'polypeptide(L)'
;MRFSIALFLGAALLGLSLPTCHGGGGQERVEREGLARLTQRYRLYDVQYVGDHVFAVGFPGLILHSGDRGATFEFQEGGLGEALLAVDFVDEANGFIVGRDGLLLSTTDGGKKWDLLPTGVKEPLFDLDFVDSRNGWLVGNFGLILHTSDGGKTFERQTVKEEEDEGDSGSAVDSPGSAADSGSASGG
;
A
#
# COMPACT_ATOMS: atom_id res chain seq x y z
N MET A 1 -62.15 17.85 -19.63
CA MET A 1 -63.27 16.98 -19.21
C MET A 1 -63.52 16.01 -20.36
N ARG A 2 -63.24 14.71 -20.30
CA ARG A 2 -63.72 13.71 -19.33
C ARG A 2 -62.65 12.62 -19.16
N PHE A 3 -62.41 12.22 -17.92
CA PHE A 3 -61.63 11.05 -17.53
C PHE A 3 -62.50 9.78 -17.68
N SER A 4 -61.97 8.74 -18.30
CA SER A 4 -62.58 7.39 -18.26
C SER A 4 -61.90 6.56 -17.18
N ILE A 5 -62.67 6.29 -16.13
CA ILE A 5 -62.42 5.35 -15.05
C ILE A 5 -62.95 3.99 -15.51
N ALA A 6 -62.13 2.94 -15.47
CA ALA A 6 -62.58 1.56 -15.59
C ALA A 6 -62.51 0.89 -14.22
N LEU A 7 -63.67 0.41 -13.77
CA LEU A 7 -63.95 -0.22 -12.49
C LEU A 7 -63.38 -1.64 -12.42
N PHE A 8 -62.80 -1.99 -11.26
CA PHE A 8 -62.53 -3.36 -10.83
C PHE A 8 -63.84 -4.08 -10.45
N LEU A 9 -63.95 -5.37 -10.79
CA LEU A 9 -64.84 -6.34 -10.12
C LEU A 9 -64.40 -7.77 -10.46
N GLY A 10 -64.10 -8.57 -9.43
CA GLY A 10 -63.84 -10.02 -9.57
C GLY A 10 -63.01 -10.60 -8.43
N ALA A 11 -63.62 -10.77 -7.25
CA ALA A 11 -63.06 -11.50 -6.12
C ALA A 11 -63.43 -13.00 -6.18
N ALA A 12 -62.50 -13.91 -5.81
CA ALA A 12 -62.78 -15.09 -4.98
C ALA A 12 -61.53 -15.96 -4.71
N LEU A 13 -61.12 -15.96 -3.44
CA LEU A 13 -60.76 -17.10 -2.58
C LEU A 13 -59.55 -18.01 -2.89
N LEU A 14 -58.60 -17.92 -1.94
CA LEU A 14 -57.85 -18.99 -1.27
C LEU A 14 -56.82 -19.79 -2.09
N GLY A 15 -55.60 -19.27 -2.05
CA GLY A 15 -54.38 -20.02 -2.31
C GLY A 15 -53.20 -19.32 -1.65
N LEU A 16 -53.18 -19.27 -0.32
CA LEU A 16 -51.98 -18.97 0.47
C LEU A 16 -50.95 -20.05 0.15
N SER A 17 -50.21 -19.87 -0.94
CA SER A 17 -48.90 -20.51 -1.08
C SER A 17 -48.01 -19.80 -0.09
N LEU A 18 -47.89 -20.37 1.12
CA LEU A 18 -46.74 -20.12 1.97
C LEU A 18 -45.49 -20.19 1.07
N PRO A 19 -44.51 -19.27 1.20
CA PRO A 19 -43.23 -19.52 0.59
C PRO A 19 -42.80 -20.90 1.06
N THR A 20 -42.62 -21.81 0.10
CA THR A 20 -42.09 -23.14 0.39
C THR A 20 -40.76 -22.90 1.08
N CYS A 21 -40.77 -23.13 2.38
CA CYS A 21 -39.59 -23.23 3.22
C CYS A 21 -38.84 -24.46 2.72
N HIS A 22 -38.12 -24.30 1.61
CA HIS A 22 -37.17 -25.29 1.16
C HIS A 22 -35.93 -25.05 2.01
N GLY A 23 -35.69 -26.01 2.91
CA GLY A 23 -34.58 -25.98 3.84
C GLY A 23 -33.26 -25.78 3.12
N GLY A 24 -32.75 -24.56 3.20
CA GLY A 24 -31.37 -24.18 2.88
C GLY A 24 -30.74 -23.42 4.05
N GLY A 25 -31.24 -23.60 5.28
CA GLY A 25 -30.81 -22.87 6.48
C GLY A 25 -29.46 -23.29 7.07
N GLY A 26 -28.57 -23.89 6.27
CA GLY A 26 -27.33 -24.50 6.77
C GLY A 26 -26.04 -24.02 6.12
N GLN A 27 -26.08 -23.43 4.92
CA GLN A 27 -24.85 -23.04 4.21
C GLN A 27 -24.63 -21.52 4.18
N GLU A 28 -25.67 -20.71 4.01
CA GLU A 28 -25.52 -19.25 3.89
C GLU A 28 -25.23 -18.54 5.24
N ARG A 29 -25.61 -19.15 6.37
CA ARG A 29 -25.30 -18.63 7.71
C ARG A 29 -23.84 -18.92 8.13
N VAL A 30 -23.22 -19.97 7.56
CA VAL A 30 -21.87 -20.42 7.94
C VAL A 30 -20.78 -19.57 7.30
N GLU A 31 -21.02 -18.99 6.11
CA GLU A 31 -20.06 -18.10 5.46
C GLU A 31 -20.00 -16.70 6.10
N ARG A 32 -21.14 -16.16 6.58
CA ARG A 32 -21.19 -14.84 7.25
C ARG A 32 -20.45 -14.79 8.59
N GLU A 33 -20.24 -15.93 9.24
CA GLU A 33 -19.43 -16.04 10.47
C GLU A 33 -17.93 -16.27 10.18
N GLY A 34 -17.54 -16.48 8.92
CA GLY A 34 -16.19 -16.82 8.49
C GLY A 34 -15.21 -15.65 8.56
N LEU A 35 -15.49 -14.55 7.85
CA LEU A 35 -14.57 -13.40 7.76
C LEU A 35 -14.35 -12.68 9.09
N ALA A 36 -15.41 -12.52 9.91
CA ALA A 36 -15.30 -11.89 11.22
C ALA A 36 -14.38 -12.68 12.19
N ARG A 37 -14.26 -14.01 12.02
CA ARG A 37 -13.32 -14.85 12.79
C ARG A 37 -11.93 -14.94 12.15
N LEU A 38 -11.79 -14.60 10.86
CA LEU A 38 -10.50 -14.55 10.18
C LEU A 38 -9.76 -13.24 10.51
N THR A 39 -10.42 -12.08 10.48
CA THR A 39 -9.79 -10.80 10.84
C THR A 39 -9.44 -10.67 12.32
N GLN A 40 -10.02 -11.50 13.20
CA GLN A 40 -9.59 -11.57 14.61
C GLN A 40 -8.26 -12.32 14.82
N ARG A 41 -7.77 -13.03 13.80
CA ARG A 41 -6.49 -13.78 13.84
C ARG A 41 -5.42 -13.19 12.93
N TYR A 42 -5.82 -12.37 11.97
CA TYR A 42 -4.91 -11.79 10.98
C TYR A 42 -4.72 -10.30 11.22
N ARG A 43 -3.46 -9.86 11.09
CA ARG A 43 -3.12 -8.44 11.18
C ARG A 43 -3.27 -7.84 9.79
N LEU A 44 -4.10 -6.81 9.69
CA LEU A 44 -4.14 -5.93 8.53
C LEU A 44 -3.16 -4.79 8.76
N TYR A 45 -2.46 -4.39 7.71
CA TYR A 45 -1.45 -3.34 7.77
C TYR A 45 -1.86 -2.12 6.96
N ASP A 46 -2.52 -2.31 5.82
CA ASP A 46 -2.86 -1.22 4.92
C ASP A 46 -4.17 -1.47 4.16
N VAL A 47 -4.76 -0.41 3.63
CA VAL A 47 -6.01 -0.41 2.86
C VAL A 47 -5.96 0.62 1.76
N GLN A 48 -6.38 0.25 0.54
CA GLN A 48 -6.48 1.16 -0.59
C GLN A 48 -7.83 1.09 -1.29
N TYR A 49 -8.35 2.27 -1.65
CA TYR A 49 -9.61 2.44 -2.37
C TYR A 49 -9.32 2.82 -3.82
N VAL A 50 -9.92 2.11 -4.79
CA VAL A 50 -9.71 2.35 -6.22
C VAL A 50 -10.99 2.08 -7.02
N GLY A 51 -11.51 3.09 -7.71
CA GLY A 51 -12.81 3.00 -8.40
C GLY A 51 -13.94 2.71 -7.42
N ASP A 52 -14.62 1.56 -7.56
CA ASP A 52 -15.61 1.04 -6.59
C ASP A 52 -15.03 -0.08 -5.69
N HIS A 53 -13.74 -0.37 -5.83
CA HIS A 53 -13.06 -1.46 -5.15
C HIS A 53 -12.31 -0.99 -3.90
N VAL A 54 -12.16 -1.89 -2.93
CA VAL A 54 -11.32 -1.69 -1.74
C VAL A 54 -10.43 -2.91 -1.55
N PHE A 55 -9.14 -2.70 -1.35
CA PHE A 55 -8.18 -3.75 -1.04
C PHE A 55 -7.63 -3.52 0.36
N ALA A 56 -7.52 -4.56 1.17
CA ALA A 56 -6.81 -4.51 2.44
C ALA A 56 -5.79 -5.65 2.51
N VAL A 57 -4.57 -5.35 2.94
CA VAL A 57 -3.47 -6.31 2.96
C VAL A 57 -2.95 -6.59 4.37
N GLY A 58 -2.39 -7.78 4.57
CA GLY A 58 -2.03 -8.24 5.91
C GLY A 58 -1.15 -9.49 5.98
N PHE A 59 -1.07 -10.05 7.19
CA PHE A 59 -0.34 -11.29 7.48
C PHE A 59 -1.26 -12.45 7.91
N PRO A 60 -0.98 -13.70 7.49
CA PRO A 60 0.09 -14.12 6.57
C PRO A 60 -0.38 -14.07 5.11
N GLY A 61 0.19 -13.18 4.31
CA GLY A 61 -0.13 -13.08 2.88
C GLY A 61 -1.57 -12.68 2.57
N LEU A 62 -2.22 -11.99 3.51
CA LEU A 62 -3.66 -11.75 3.44
C LEU A 62 -3.94 -10.64 2.43
N ILE A 63 -4.79 -10.93 1.45
CA ILE A 63 -5.43 -9.93 0.60
C ILE A 63 -6.94 -10.06 0.83
N LEU A 64 -7.58 -8.97 1.20
CA LEU A 64 -9.03 -8.83 1.24
C LEU A 64 -9.43 -7.88 0.12
N HIS A 65 -10.46 -8.25 -0.63
CA HIS A 65 -11.01 -7.44 -1.71
C HIS A 65 -12.49 -7.18 -1.47
N SER A 66 -12.92 -5.95 -1.74
CA SER A 66 -14.31 -5.54 -1.80
C SER A 66 -14.63 -5.03 -3.20
N GLY A 67 -15.73 -5.51 -3.78
CA GLY A 67 -16.32 -4.96 -5.01
C GLY A 67 -17.55 -4.07 -4.77
N ASP A 68 -17.86 -3.78 -3.51
CA ASP A 68 -19.07 -3.08 -3.09
C ASP A 68 -18.75 -1.87 -2.19
N ARG A 69 -17.64 -1.17 -2.51
CA ARG A 69 -17.19 0.05 -1.82
C ARG A 69 -16.94 -0.15 -0.32
N GLY A 70 -16.50 -1.34 0.08
CA GLY A 70 -16.14 -1.70 1.45
C GLY A 70 -17.31 -2.15 2.31
N ALA A 71 -18.49 -2.43 1.74
CA ALA A 71 -19.62 -2.96 2.49
C ALA A 71 -19.40 -4.42 2.90
N THR A 72 -18.79 -5.21 2.03
CA THR A 72 -18.34 -6.58 2.31
C THR A 72 -16.95 -6.81 1.73
N PHE A 73 -16.20 -7.73 2.35
CA PHE A 73 -14.87 -8.13 1.92
C PHE A 73 -14.83 -9.63 1.72
N GLU A 74 -14.13 -10.06 0.68
CA GLU A 74 -13.85 -11.45 0.37
C GLU A 74 -12.34 -11.71 0.49
N PHE A 75 -11.98 -12.92 0.91
CA PHE A 75 -10.59 -13.34 0.96
C PHE A 75 -10.09 -13.67 -0.45
N GLN A 76 -8.93 -13.12 -0.79
CA GLN A 76 -8.22 -13.46 -2.00
C GLN A 76 -6.89 -14.13 -1.63
N GLU A 77 -6.64 -15.32 -2.16
CA GLU A 77 -5.36 -15.99 -1.97
C GLU A 77 -4.25 -15.21 -2.68
N GLY A 78 -3.38 -14.56 -1.90
CA GLY A 78 -2.14 -13.93 -2.39
C GLY A 78 -1.01 -14.93 -2.65
N GLY A 79 -1.21 -16.22 -2.36
CA GLY A 79 -0.28 -17.32 -2.67
C GLY A 79 1.05 -17.31 -1.89
N LEU A 80 1.24 -16.37 -0.96
CA LEU A 80 2.51 -16.17 -0.24
C LEU A 80 2.27 -16.24 1.27
N GLY A 81 3.19 -16.84 2.02
CA GLY A 81 3.12 -16.90 3.50
C GLY A 81 3.62 -15.64 4.21
N GLU A 82 4.11 -14.66 3.46
CA GLU A 82 4.82 -13.49 3.97
C GLU A 82 3.88 -12.32 4.29
N ALA A 83 4.33 -11.38 5.12
CA ALA A 83 3.55 -10.18 5.42
C ALA A 83 3.49 -9.23 4.20
N LEU A 84 2.27 -8.88 3.78
CA LEU A 84 1.99 -7.82 2.82
C LEU A 84 1.73 -6.53 3.58
N LEU A 85 2.55 -5.52 3.37
CA LEU A 85 2.69 -4.38 4.29
C LEU A 85 2.00 -3.11 3.79
N ALA A 86 1.99 -2.88 2.48
CA ALA A 86 1.28 -1.76 1.87
C ALA A 86 0.78 -2.11 0.47
N VAL A 87 -0.28 -1.41 0.03
CA VAL A 87 -0.92 -1.58 -1.27
C VAL A 87 -1.24 -0.21 -1.88
N ASP A 88 -0.92 -0.02 -3.15
CA ASP A 88 -1.31 1.18 -3.87
C ASP A 88 -1.71 0.86 -5.32
N PHE A 89 -2.55 1.72 -5.90
CA PHE A 89 -3.04 1.61 -7.26
C PHE A 89 -2.73 2.86 -8.06
N VAL A 90 -2.14 2.66 -9.23
CA VAL A 90 -1.85 3.71 -10.21
C VAL A 90 -3.12 4.12 -10.95
N ASP A 91 -3.98 3.15 -11.22
CA ASP A 91 -5.31 3.30 -11.79
C ASP A 91 -6.18 2.07 -11.42
N GLU A 92 -7.41 1.97 -11.95
CA GLU A 92 -8.33 0.86 -11.65
C GLU A 92 -7.84 -0.52 -12.11
N ALA A 93 -6.86 -0.60 -13.01
CA ALA A 93 -6.31 -1.85 -13.52
C ALA A 93 -4.92 -2.17 -12.94
N ASN A 94 -4.09 -1.17 -12.70
CA ASN A 94 -2.69 -1.30 -12.35
C ASN A 94 -2.45 -0.98 -10.88
N GLY A 95 -1.93 -1.95 -10.12
CA GLY A 95 -1.64 -1.78 -8.70
C GLY A 95 -0.47 -2.63 -8.23
N PHE A 96 0.01 -2.33 -7.03
CA PHE A 96 1.22 -2.89 -6.45
C PHE A 96 1.02 -3.19 -4.96
N ILE A 97 1.65 -4.27 -4.49
CA ILE A 97 1.69 -4.62 -3.07
C ILE A 97 3.14 -4.88 -2.70
N VAL A 98 3.60 -4.29 -1.60
CA VAL A 98 4.94 -4.53 -1.05
C VAL A 98 4.88 -5.38 0.22
N GLY A 99 5.99 -6.03 0.56
CA GLY A 99 6.06 -6.83 1.77
C GLY A 99 7.49 -7.15 2.24
N ARG A 100 7.57 -8.16 3.12
CA ARG A 100 8.85 -8.68 3.61
C ARG A 100 9.70 -9.30 2.51
N ASP A 101 10.99 -9.44 2.77
CA ASP A 101 11.97 -10.11 1.90
C ASP A 101 12.06 -9.56 0.47
N GLY A 102 11.90 -8.23 0.32
CA GLY A 102 11.94 -7.56 -0.97
C GLY A 102 10.73 -7.84 -1.87
N LEU A 103 9.66 -8.42 -1.30
CA LEU A 103 8.45 -8.79 -2.02
C LEU A 103 7.78 -7.57 -2.63
N LEU A 104 7.55 -7.65 -3.94
CA LEU A 104 6.71 -6.73 -4.70
C LEU A 104 5.81 -7.56 -5.62
N LEU A 105 4.51 -7.39 -5.45
CA LEU A 105 3.49 -7.93 -6.36
C LEU A 105 2.96 -6.79 -7.22
N SER A 106 2.54 -7.13 -8.42
CA SER A 106 1.88 -6.23 -9.36
C SER A 106 0.63 -6.85 -9.94
N THR A 107 -0.36 -6.03 -10.26
CA THR A 107 -1.55 -6.43 -11.00
C THR A 107 -1.74 -5.51 -12.20
N THR A 108 -2.36 -6.04 -13.25
CA THR A 108 -2.78 -5.29 -14.45
C THR A 108 -4.25 -5.55 -14.80
N ASP A 109 -4.97 -6.27 -13.93
CA ASP A 109 -6.35 -6.68 -14.11
C ASP A 109 -7.26 -6.23 -12.95
N GLY A 110 -6.84 -5.18 -12.25
CA GLY A 110 -7.58 -4.57 -11.13
C GLY A 110 -7.55 -5.43 -9.89
N GLY A 111 -6.44 -6.10 -9.63
CA GLY A 111 -6.23 -6.93 -8.44
C GLY A 111 -6.91 -8.29 -8.49
N LYS A 112 -7.41 -8.76 -9.65
CA LYS A 112 -7.94 -10.14 -9.77
C LYS A 112 -6.82 -11.16 -9.70
N LYS A 113 -5.65 -10.80 -10.23
CA LYS A 113 -4.42 -11.57 -10.13
C LYS A 113 -3.26 -10.67 -9.74
N TRP A 114 -2.40 -11.20 -8.88
CA TRP A 114 -1.17 -10.56 -8.41
C TRP A 114 0.02 -11.42 -8.84
N ASP A 115 0.94 -10.82 -9.58
CA ASP A 115 2.16 -11.45 -10.09
C ASP A 115 3.39 -10.86 -9.42
N LEU A 116 4.35 -11.73 -9.08
CA LEU A 116 5.63 -11.31 -8.50
C LEU A 116 6.41 -10.46 -9.50
N LEU A 117 6.81 -9.26 -9.07
CA LEU A 117 7.67 -8.36 -9.82
C LEU A 117 9.04 -8.27 -9.11
N PRO A 118 10.12 -8.81 -9.71
CA PRO A 118 11.44 -8.78 -9.08
C PRO A 118 11.98 -7.34 -8.95
N THR A 119 12.30 -6.94 -7.72
CA THR A 119 12.90 -5.63 -7.41
C THR A 119 14.44 -5.66 -7.37
N GLY A 120 15.02 -6.86 -7.24
CA GLY A 120 16.46 -7.05 -7.07
C GLY A 120 16.98 -6.75 -5.65
N VAL A 121 16.10 -6.39 -4.72
CA VAL A 121 16.42 -6.17 -3.30
C VAL A 121 15.92 -7.33 -2.44
N LYS A 122 16.47 -7.47 -1.23
CA LYS A 122 16.04 -8.48 -0.24
C LYS A 122 15.51 -7.85 1.04
N GLU A 123 15.75 -6.57 1.21
CA GLU A 123 15.30 -5.78 2.34
C GLU A 123 13.77 -5.70 2.33
N PRO A 124 13.10 -5.79 3.50
CA PRO A 124 11.67 -5.54 3.58
C PRO A 124 11.31 -4.17 3.01
N LEU A 125 10.27 -4.16 2.19
CA LEU A 125 9.64 -2.96 1.66
C LEU A 125 8.42 -2.67 2.53
N PHE A 126 8.37 -1.46 3.08
CA PHE A 126 7.40 -1.08 4.10
C PHE A 126 6.21 -0.32 3.55
N ASP A 127 6.43 0.49 2.52
CA ASP A 127 5.40 1.36 1.96
C ASP A 127 5.67 1.68 0.49
N LEU A 128 4.64 2.11 -0.22
CA LEU A 128 4.69 2.58 -1.60
C LEU A 128 3.67 3.70 -1.85
N ASP A 129 3.99 4.61 -2.77
CA ASP A 129 3.07 5.67 -3.19
C ASP A 129 3.35 6.07 -4.65
N PHE A 130 2.29 6.17 -5.44
CA PHE A 130 2.32 6.67 -6.81
C PHE A 130 1.68 8.06 -6.92
N VAL A 131 2.46 9.03 -7.40
CA VAL A 131 1.98 10.41 -7.59
C VAL A 131 1.29 10.62 -8.94
N ASP A 132 1.60 9.76 -9.91
CA ASP A 132 0.99 9.74 -11.22
C ASP A 132 1.15 8.37 -11.91
N SER A 133 0.71 8.27 -13.17
CA SER A 133 0.72 7.01 -13.92
C SER A 133 2.10 6.43 -14.25
N ARG A 134 3.18 7.16 -13.94
CA ARG A 134 4.56 6.79 -14.27
C ARG A 134 5.49 6.85 -13.08
N ASN A 135 5.26 7.79 -12.15
CA ASN A 135 6.17 8.07 -11.06
C ASN A 135 5.62 7.53 -9.74
N GLY A 136 6.45 6.75 -9.05
CA GLY A 136 6.14 6.19 -7.74
C GLY A 136 7.38 5.80 -6.96
N TRP A 137 7.26 5.71 -5.65
CA TRP A 137 8.37 5.41 -4.74
C TRP A 137 8.00 4.27 -3.81
N LEU A 138 9.00 3.45 -3.52
CA LEU A 138 8.92 2.41 -2.49
C LEU A 138 9.99 2.72 -1.46
N VAL A 139 9.65 2.52 -0.19
CA VAL A 139 10.60 2.68 0.91
C VAL A 139 10.76 1.37 1.66
N GLY A 140 11.96 1.12 2.15
CA GLY A 140 12.28 -0.12 2.83
C GLY A 140 13.33 0.06 3.92
N ASN A 141 13.75 -1.07 4.47
CA ASN A 141 14.70 -1.08 5.57
C ASN A 141 16.07 -0.49 5.17
N PHE A 142 16.85 -0.03 6.17
CA PHE A 142 18.20 0.51 6.00
C PHE A 142 18.31 1.69 5.02
N GLY A 143 17.31 2.58 5.02
CA GLY A 143 17.30 3.76 4.15
C GLY A 143 17.10 3.44 2.67
N LEU A 144 16.56 2.25 2.35
CA LEU A 144 16.25 1.88 0.98
C LEU A 144 15.12 2.75 0.44
N ILE A 145 15.40 3.44 -0.66
CA ILE A 145 14.43 4.19 -1.45
C ILE A 145 14.55 3.68 -2.88
N LEU A 146 13.46 3.20 -3.45
CA LEU A 146 13.34 2.84 -4.86
C LEU A 146 12.37 3.81 -5.55
N HIS A 147 12.62 4.10 -6.81
CA HIS A 147 11.78 4.96 -7.64
C HIS A 147 11.51 4.29 -8.98
N THR A 148 10.29 4.42 -9.48
CA THR A 148 9.94 4.09 -10.86
C THR A 148 9.58 5.35 -11.62
N SER A 149 9.96 5.41 -12.90
CA SER A 149 9.52 6.46 -13.84
C SER A 149 8.78 5.90 -15.07
N ASP A 150 8.48 4.60 -15.04
CA ASP A 150 7.86 3.84 -16.13
C ASP A 150 6.56 3.12 -15.73
N GLY A 151 5.94 3.56 -14.62
CA GLY A 151 4.68 3.03 -14.12
C GLY A 151 4.86 1.70 -13.38
N GLY A 152 5.99 1.52 -12.71
CA GLY A 152 6.29 0.34 -11.92
C GLY A 152 6.70 -0.88 -12.75
N LYS A 153 7.17 -0.71 -13.99
CA LYS A 153 7.78 -1.82 -14.75
C LYS A 153 9.19 -2.08 -14.25
N THR A 154 9.91 -1.03 -13.89
CA THR A 154 11.24 -1.09 -13.28
C THR A 154 11.35 -0.13 -12.09
N PHE A 155 12.21 -0.48 -11.13
CA PHE A 155 12.48 0.30 -9.93
C PHE A 155 13.99 0.48 -9.75
N GLU A 156 14.40 1.73 -9.54
CA GLU A 156 15.81 2.11 -9.40
C GLU A 156 16.08 2.70 -8.02
N ARG A 157 17.18 2.26 -7.39
CA ARG A 157 17.59 2.74 -6.06
C ARG A 157 18.04 4.19 -6.12
N GLN A 158 17.50 5.00 -5.21
CA GLN A 158 17.88 6.39 -5.03
C GLN A 158 18.99 6.55 -3.99
N THR A 159 19.82 7.58 -4.15
CA THR A 159 20.84 7.98 -3.17
C THR A 159 20.43 9.27 -2.46
N VAL A 160 20.77 9.38 -1.20
CA VAL A 160 20.62 10.62 -0.43
C VAL A 160 21.82 11.51 -0.71
N LYS A 161 21.60 12.80 -0.93
CA LYS A 161 22.71 13.76 -1.03
C LYS A 161 23.26 14.02 0.37
N GLU A 162 24.56 13.85 0.53
CA GLU A 162 25.27 14.41 1.68
C GLU A 162 25.54 15.89 1.34
N GLU A 163 25.07 16.82 2.16
CA GLU A 163 25.53 18.20 2.07
C GLU A 163 26.97 18.22 2.59
N GLU A 164 27.92 18.58 1.73
CA GLU A 164 29.29 18.86 2.17
C GLU A 164 29.23 20.10 3.07
N ASP A 165 29.65 19.95 4.33
CA ASP A 165 29.78 21.03 5.31
C ASP A 165 30.85 22.03 4.80
N GLU A 166 30.46 22.97 3.96
CA GLU A 166 31.27 24.15 3.64
C GLU A 166 31.29 25.09 4.86
N GLY A 167 32.18 24.84 5.84
CA GLY A 167 32.36 25.79 6.93
C GLY A 167 33.28 25.42 8.09
N ASP A 168 34.60 25.46 7.88
CA ASP A 168 35.53 26.34 8.62
C ASP A 168 37.00 25.93 8.37
N SER A 169 37.57 26.42 7.26
CA SER A 169 39.02 26.55 7.11
C SER A 169 39.38 28.03 7.17
N GLY A 170 39.11 28.69 8.29
CA GLY A 170 39.18 30.13 8.40
C GLY A 170 39.80 30.69 9.68
N SER A 171 40.59 29.94 10.43
CA SER A 171 41.48 30.55 11.45
C SER A 171 42.95 30.29 11.14
N ALA A 172 43.49 31.08 10.20
CA ALA A 172 44.90 31.37 10.20
C ALA A 172 45.23 32.16 11.49
N VAL A 173 45.58 31.43 12.55
CA VAL A 173 46.35 32.00 13.65
C VAL A 173 47.73 32.34 13.13
N ASP A 174 47.86 33.57 12.60
CA ASP A 174 49.14 34.17 12.29
C ASP A 174 49.95 34.23 13.59
N SER A 175 50.86 33.27 13.75
CA SER A 175 51.83 33.22 14.82
C SER A 175 53.05 34.00 14.35
N PRO A 176 53.35 35.20 14.88
CA PRO A 176 54.65 35.80 14.63
C PRO A 176 55.71 34.97 15.34
N GLY A 177 56.47 34.23 14.51
CA GLY A 177 57.67 33.52 14.89
C GLY A 177 58.73 34.44 15.49
N SER A 178 59.57 33.81 16.30
CA SER A 178 60.63 34.36 17.12
C SER A 178 61.74 35.13 16.39
N ALA A 179 62.33 36.06 17.14
CA ALA A 179 63.77 36.28 17.30
C ALA A 179 64.63 36.76 16.12
N ALA A 180 65.05 38.02 16.21
CA ALA A 180 66.45 38.46 16.10
C ALA A 180 66.55 39.90 16.64
N ASP A 181 67.37 40.16 17.66
CA ASP A 181 68.59 40.95 17.43
C ASP A 181 69.45 41.03 18.70
N SER A 182 70.74 40.82 18.49
CA SER A 182 71.85 40.84 19.44
C SER A 182 72.35 42.25 19.68
N GLY A 183 72.66 42.60 20.93
CA GLY A 183 73.33 43.87 21.22
C GLY A 183 73.91 43.93 22.63
N SER A 184 75.13 43.42 22.80
CA SER A 184 76.00 43.74 23.93
C SER A 184 76.26 45.24 23.99
N ALA A 185 76.04 45.86 25.14
CA ALA A 185 76.65 47.14 25.49
C ALA A 185 77.01 47.16 26.98
N SER A 186 78.31 47.20 27.23
CA SER A 186 78.98 47.44 28.50
C SER A 186 78.65 48.82 29.09
N GLY A 187 78.57 48.92 30.42
CA GLY A 187 78.85 50.19 31.10
C GLY A 187 78.38 50.25 32.55
N GLY A 188 79.32 50.43 33.49
CA GLY A 188 79.09 50.96 34.84
C GLY A 188 79.29 49.96 35.96
#